data_AF-A0A536LY95-F1
#
_entry.id   AF-A0A536LY95-F1
#
_cell.length_a   1.000
_cell.length_b   1.000
_cell.length_c   1.000
_cell.angle_alpha   90.00
_cell.angle_beta   90.00
_cell.angle_gamma   90.00
#
_symmetry.space_group_name_H-M   'P 1'
#
loop_
_entity.id
_entity.type
_entity.pdbx_description
1 polymer ?
#
loop_
_entity_poly.entity_id
_entity_poly.type
_entity_poly.pdbx_seq_one_letter_code
_entity_poly.pdbx_strand_id
1 'polypeptide(L)' 'AHASLLMAQGVHPKIVSERLGHSSVSITLDIYSHVAPNLQADAAAGLDALLKRGKA' A
#
# COMPACT_ATOMS: atom_id res chain seq x y z
N ALA A 1 -6.80 -8.89 -13.97
CA ALA A 1 -5.82 -7.77 -13.96
C ALA A 1 -6.33 -6.51 -13.22
N HIS A 2 -7.15 -6.63 -12.17
CA HIS A 2 -7.72 -5.46 -11.48
C HIS A 2 -7.10 -5.21 -10.09
N ALA A 3 -6.77 -6.26 -9.34
CA ALA A 3 -6.10 -6.16 -8.03
C ALA A 3 -4.76 -5.43 -8.12
N SER A 4 -3.92 -5.78 -9.11
CA SER A 4 -2.63 -5.13 -9.34
C SER A 4 -2.77 -3.65 -9.68
N LEU A 5 -3.79 -3.27 -10.46
CA LEU A 5 -4.05 -1.87 -10.80
C LEU A 5 -4.46 -1.06 -9.56
N LEU A 6 -5.34 -1.63 -8.72
CA LEU A 6 -5.77 -1.00 -7.47
C LEU A 6 -4.60 -0.84 -6.50
N MET A 7 -3.76 -1.87 -6.35
CA MET A 7 -2.53 -1.81 -5.54
C MET A 7 -1.55 -0.76 -6.07
N ALA A 8 -1.33 -0.71 -7.39
CA ALA A 8 -0.45 0.28 -8.01
C ALA A 8 -0.98 1.72 -7.87
N GLN A 9 -2.30 1.90 -7.78
CA GLN A 9 -2.94 3.19 -7.48
C GLN A 9 -2.89 3.57 -5.99
N GLY A 10 -2.23 2.77 -5.14
CA GLY A 10 -2.11 3.02 -3.71
C GLY A 10 -3.38 2.70 -2.92
N VAL A 11 -4.33 1.94 -3.50
CA VAL A 11 -5.51 1.47 -2.75
C VAL A 11 -5.06 0.52 -1.65
N HIS A 12 -5.57 0.75 -0.45
CA HIS A 12 -5.16 -0.02 0.71
C HIS A 12 -5.38 -1.54 0.51
N PRO A 13 -4.39 -2.40 0.81
CA PRO A 13 -4.46 -3.85 0.58
C PRO A 13 -5.68 -4.53 1.20
N LYS A 14 -6.19 -4.02 2.34
CA LYS A 14 -7.43 -4.49 2.97
C LYS A 14 -8.66 -4.32 2.05
N ILE A 15 -8.78 -3.18 1.39
CA ILE A 15 -9.91 -2.87 0.49
C ILE A 15 -9.82 -3.76 -0.75
N VAL A 16 -8.62 -3.92 -1.29
CA VAL A 16 -8.37 -4.84 -2.42
C VAL A 16 -8.72 -6.28 -2.01
N SER A 17 -8.32 -6.71 -0.82
CA SER A 17 -8.63 -8.04 -0.26
C SER A 17 -10.12 -8.31 -0.12
N GLU A 18 -10.89 -7.34 0.40
CA GLU A 18 -12.33 -7.45 0.56
C GLU A 18 -13.06 -7.52 -0.79
N ARG A 19 -12.61 -6.71 -1.76
CA ARG A 19 -13.16 -6.73 -3.12
C ARG A 19 -12.94 -8.06 -3.83
N LEU A 20 -11.84 -8.75 -3.51
CA LEU A 20 -11.50 -10.07 -4.04
C LEU A 20 -12.13 -11.22 -3.24
N GLY A 21 -12.72 -10.95 -2.08
CA GLY A 21 -13.28 -11.99 -1.20
C GLY A 21 -12.23 -12.86 -0.52
N HIS A 22 -10.99 -12.37 -0.37
CA HIS A 22 -9.95 -13.11 0.34
C HIS A 22 -10.23 -13.13 1.84
N SER A 23 -10.14 -14.32 2.44
CA SER A 23 -10.35 -14.55 3.87
C SER A 23 -9.32 -13.82 4.76
N SER A 24 -8.16 -13.47 4.20
CA SER A 24 -7.12 -12.70 4.88
C SER A 24 -6.44 -11.72 3.91
N VAL A 25 -6.04 -10.57 4.46
CA VAL A 25 -5.22 -9.57 3.74
C VAL A 25 -3.86 -10.15 3.36
N SER A 26 -3.32 -11.09 4.15
CA SER A 26 -2.04 -11.74 3.86
C SER A 26 -2.03 -12.36 2.46
N ILE A 27 -3.12 -13.01 2.03
CA ILE A 27 -3.24 -13.59 0.69
C ILE A 27 -3.06 -12.51 -0.39
N THR A 28 -3.70 -11.36 -0.19
CA THR A 28 -3.60 -10.23 -1.13
C THR A 28 -2.18 -9.64 -1.14
N LEU A 29 -1.55 -9.52 0.01
CA LEU A 29 -0.17 -9.03 0.12
C LEU A 29 0.82 -10.01 -0.49
N ASP A 30 0.70 -11.30 -0.22
CA ASP A 30 1.60 -12.33 -0.75
C ASP A 30 1.55 -12.36 -2.29
N ILE A 31 0.36 -12.20 -2.86
CA ILE A 31 0.17 -12.25 -4.32
C ILE A 31 0.50 -10.92 -4.99
N TYR A 32 0.13 -9.78 -4.40
CA TYR A 32 0.15 -8.47 -5.09
C TYR A 32 1.12 -7.44 -4.52
N SER A 33 1.82 -7.70 -3.42
CA SER A 33 2.76 -6.70 -2.83
C SER A 33 3.89 -6.29 -3.77
N HIS A 34 4.29 -7.14 -4.71
CA HIS A 34 5.34 -6.84 -5.69
C HIS A 34 5.02 -5.65 -6.61
N VAL A 35 3.74 -5.31 -6.81
CA VAL A 35 3.33 -4.12 -7.59
C VAL A 35 3.26 -2.83 -6.77
N ALA A 36 3.61 -2.90 -5.48
CA ALA A 36 3.69 -1.77 -4.57
C ALA A 36 5.14 -1.42 -4.16
N PRO A 37 6.14 -1.39 -5.07
CA PRO A 37 7.55 -1.30 -4.70
C PRO A 37 7.94 0.01 -4.00
N ASN A 38 7.13 1.07 -4.11
CA ASN A 38 7.47 2.40 -3.59
C ASN A 38 6.76 2.76 -2.28
N LEU A 39 5.85 1.92 -1.78
CA LEU A 39 5.01 2.26 -0.63
C LEU A 39 5.82 2.53 0.65
N GLN A 40 6.94 1.82 0.84
CA GLN A 40 7.85 2.08 1.96
C GLN A 40 8.64 3.37 1.79
N ALA A 41 9.12 3.66 0.58
CA ALA A 41 9.86 4.89 0.28
C ALA A 41 8.97 6.13 0.45
N ASP A 42 7.73 6.05 -0.03
CA ASP A 42 6.74 7.11 0.10
C ASP A 42 6.34 7.34 1.57
N ALA A 43 6.17 6.27 2.35
CA ALA A 43 5.91 6.35 3.78
C ALA A 43 7.07 7.01 4.54
N ALA A 44 8.31 6.63 4.22
CA ALA A 44 9.50 7.24 4.81
C ALA A 44 9.61 8.74 4.45
N ALA A 45 9.40 9.09 3.18
CA ALA A 45 9.42 10.48 2.73
C ALA A 45 8.32 11.33 3.40
N GLY A 46 7.12 10.77 3.57
CA GLY A 46 6.01 11.42 4.28
C GLY A 46 6.34 11.66 5.76
N LEU A 47 6.96 10.68 6.42
CA LEU A 47 7.42 10.81 7.80
C LEU A 47 8.51 11.89 7.94
N ASP A 48 9.50 11.90 7.05
CA ASP A 48 10.55 12.91 7.03
C ASP A 48 10.00 14.33 6.87
N ALA A 49 9.01 14.50 5.99
CA ALA A 49 8.35 15.78 5.78
C ALA A 49 7.56 16.24 7.03
N LEU A 50 6.89 15.31 7.71
CA LEU A 50 6.20 15.58 8.98
C LEU A 50 7.20 16.01 10.08
N LEU A 51 8.31 15.30 10.22
CA LEU A 51 9.34 15.60 11.21
C LEU A 51 10.05 16.94 10.95
N LYS A 52 10.33 17.27 9.68
CA LYS A 52 10.91 18.57 9.30
C LYS A 52 9.96 19.73 9.61
N ARG A 53 8.66 19.55 9.39
CA ARG A 53 7.63 20.57 9.69
C ARG A 53 7.44 20.80 11.19
N GLY A 54 7.58 19.77 12.03
CA GLY A 54 7.49 19.90 13.49
C GLY A 54 8.74 20.45 14.17
N LYS A 55 9.85 20.62 13.44
CA LYS A 55 11.11 21.21 13.92
C LYS A 55 11.26 22.70 13.56
N ALA A 56 10.24 23.30 12.94
CA ALA A 56 10.19 24.72 12.56
C ALA A 56 9.40 25.54 13.58
#